data_AF-A0A074WB53-F1
#
_entry.id   AF-A0A074WB53-F1
#
_cell.length_a   1.000
_cell.length_b   1.000
_cell.length_c   1.000
_cell.angle_alpha   90.00
_cell.angle_beta   90.00
_cell.angle_gamma   90.00
#
_symmetry.space_group_name_H-M   'P 1'
#
loop_
_entity.id
_entity.type
_entity.pdbx_description
1 polymer ?
#
loop_
_entity_poly.entity_id
_entity_poly.type
_entity_poly.pdbx_seq_one_letter_code
_entity_poly.pdbx_strand_id
1 'polypeptide(L)'
;TTTPATSSLEATKAQTLAKARIVFGSSGSSRREDLSSASKTIAGVKVPPKPKEPSGDDCCMSGCVNCVWDIYREEFEEWKLASESAKEALKASQTVAQGQNAAQGDAAVVQGVGSGVGEAMSMDDDGGGSEALWLGEDVKGAEEEKDPFADVPVGIREFMRTEKMLKQRQ
;
A
#
# COMPACT_ATOMS: atom_id res chain seq x y z
N THR A 1 -35.16 -13.08 50.99
CA THR A 1 -34.88 -11.63 51.06
C THR A 1 -33.54 -11.36 50.41
N THR A 2 -33.61 -10.67 49.29
CA THR A 2 -32.54 -10.35 48.33
C THR A 2 -31.45 -9.48 48.96
N THR A 3 -30.19 -9.83 48.72
CA THR A 3 -28.99 -9.07 49.10
C THR A 3 -28.71 -7.94 48.10
N PRO A 4 -28.68 -6.65 48.51
CA PRO A 4 -28.48 -5.51 47.61
C PRO A 4 -27.02 -4.97 47.55
N ALA A 5 -26.05 -5.64 48.18
CA ALA A 5 -24.71 -5.06 48.41
C ALA A 5 -23.72 -5.17 47.24
N THR A 6 -23.88 -6.13 46.32
CA THR A 6 -22.89 -6.36 45.23
C THR A 6 -22.96 -5.31 44.13
N SER A 7 -24.13 -4.74 43.84
CA SER A 7 -24.31 -3.81 42.70
C SER A 7 -23.63 -2.45 42.89
N SER A 8 -23.44 -2.01 44.13
CA SER A 8 -22.83 -0.71 44.45
C SER A 8 -21.31 -0.71 44.24
N LEU A 9 -20.62 -1.82 44.53
CA LEU A 9 -19.19 -1.97 44.28
C LEU A 9 -18.88 -2.11 42.78
N GLU A 10 -19.74 -2.80 42.02
CA GLU A 10 -19.60 -2.88 40.56
C GLU A 10 -19.83 -1.50 39.90
N ALA A 11 -20.79 -0.73 40.39
CA ALA A 11 -21.06 0.63 39.90
C ALA A 11 -19.89 1.59 40.14
N THR A 12 -19.22 1.52 41.30
CA THR A 12 -18.04 2.37 41.61
C THR A 12 -16.79 1.96 40.82
N LYS A 13 -16.60 0.65 40.59
CA LYS A 13 -15.55 0.13 39.70
C LYS A 13 -15.78 0.57 38.25
N ALA A 14 -17.02 0.49 37.76
CA ALA A 14 -17.38 0.96 36.43
C ALA A 14 -17.13 2.47 36.25
N GLN A 15 -17.46 3.28 37.27
CA GLN A 15 -17.18 4.71 37.26
C GLN A 15 -15.67 5.02 37.26
N THR A 16 -14.89 4.30 38.06
CA THR A 16 -13.42 4.45 38.10
C THR A 16 -12.79 4.08 36.76
N LEU A 17 -13.26 2.99 36.14
CA LEU A 17 -12.79 2.55 34.82
C LEU A 17 -13.17 3.54 33.71
N ALA A 18 -14.37 4.12 33.77
CA ALA A 18 -14.79 5.17 32.84
C ALA A 18 -13.90 6.42 32.96
N LYS A 19 -13.58 6.84 34.19
CA LYS A 19 -12.63 7.96 34.43
C LYS A 19 -11.22 7.64 33.95
N ALA A 20 -10.75 6.42 34.17
CA ALA A 20 -9.43 5.99 33.70
C ALA A 20 -9.34 6.02 32.17
N ARG A 21 -10.39 5.63 31.44
CA ARG A 21 -10.44 5.72 29.97
C ARG A 21 -10.33 7.14 29.44
N ILE A 22 -10.84 8.14 30.17
CA ILE A 22 -10.74 9.55 29.78
C ILE A 22 -9.30 10.05 29.92
N VAL A 23 -8.61 9.63 30.99
CA VAL A 23 -7.25 10.12 31.31
C VAL A 23 -6.16 9.37 30.55
N PHE A 24 -6.26 8.03 30.47
CA PHE A 24 -5.23 7.17 29.89
C PHE A 24 -5.54 6.75 28.44
N GLY A 25 -6.69 7.18 27.90
CA GLY A 25 -7.20 6.70 26.63
C GLY A 25 -7.62 5.22 26.70
N SER A 26 -8.39 4.78 25.71
CA SER A 26 -8.46 3.35 25.43
C SER A 26 -7.11 2.91 24.87
N SER A 27 -6.49 1.90 25.47
CA SER A 27 -5.44 1.12 24.81
C SER A 27 -5.88 0.79 23.38
N GLY A 28 -4.95 0.72 22.40
CA GLY A 28 -5.23 0.65 20.95
C GLY A 28 -6.36 -0.28 20.46
N SER A 29 -6.74 -1.28 21.27
CA SER A 29 -8.04 -1.99 21.25
C SER A 29 -9.30 -1.14 21.47
N SER A 30 -9.39 0.08 20.95
CA SER A 30 -10.72 0.62 20.60
C SER A 30 -10.74 1.15 19.18
N ARG A 31 -9.59 1.64 18.70
CA ARG A 31 -9.41 2.03 17.30
C ARG A 31 -9.63 0.85 16.36
N ARG A 32 -9.08 -0.32 16.66
CA ARG A 32 -9.23 -1.52 15.82
C ARG A 32 -10.68 -1.99 15.75
N GLU A 33 -11.40 -1.89 16.85
CA GLU A 33 -12.80 -2.26 17.01
C GLU A 33 -13.71 -1.26 16.28
N ASP A 34 -13.37 0.03 16.35
CA ASP A 34 -14.04 1.08 15.56
C ASP A 34 -13.86 0.85 14.06
N LEU A 35 -12.63 0.53 13.61
CA LEU A 35 -12.34 0.17 12.21
C LEU A 35 -13.07 -1.11 11.79
N SER A 36 -13.07 -2.14 12.64
CA SER A 36 -13.80 -3.40 12.38
C SER A 36 -15.32 -3.18 12.31
N SER A 37 -15.86 -2.29 13.15
CA SER A 37 -17.29 -1.97 13.18
C SER A 37 -17.72 -1.14 11.97
N ALA A 38 -16.84 -0.29 11.43
CA ALA A 38 -17.07 0.50 10.24
C ALA A 38 -16.74 -0.23 8.91
N SER A 39 -16.42 -1.52 8.98
CA SER A 39 -16.15 -2.35 7.80
C SER A 39 -17.39 -2.57 6.93
N LYS A 40 -17.16 -2.72 5.62
CA LYS A 40 -18.20 -2.94 4.61
C LYS A 40 -17.98 -4.30 3.95
N THR A 41 -19.05 -5.07 3.78
CA THR A 41 -18.99 -6.34 3.05
C THR A 41 -19.20 -6.10 1.56
N ILE A 42 -18.20 -6.45 0.75
CA ILE A 42 -18.20 -6.27 -0.70
C ILE A 42 -17.92 -7.65 -1.32
N ALA A 43 -18.86 -8.18 -2.11
CA ALA A 43 -18.75 -9.51 -2.75
C ALA A 43 -18.34 -10.65 -1.79
N GLY A 44 -18.83 -10.63 -0.54
CA GLY A 44 -18.53 -11.63 0.49
C GLY A 44 -17.23 -11.37 1.27
N VAL A 45 -16.43 -10.38 0.89
CA VAL A 45 -15.20 -9.99 1.59
C VAL A 45 -15.48 -8.81 2.53
N LYS A 46 -15.11 -8.92 3.80
CA LYS A 46 -15.23 -7.85 4.81
C LYS A 46 -14.05 -6.88 4.67
N VAL A 47 -14.30 -5.70 4.12
CA VAL A 47 -13.29 -4.66 3.88
C VAL A 47 -13.34 -3.65 5.03
N PRO A 48 -12.27 -3.53 5.85
CA PRO A 48 -12.20 -2.45 6.83
C PRO A 48 -12.16 -1.10 6.12
N PRO A 49 -12.59 0.00 6.77
CA PRO A 49 -12.39 1.34 6.22
C PRO A 49 -10.91 1.69 6.22
N LYS A 50 -10.51 2.60 5.34
CA LYS A 50 -9.13 3.09 5.31
C LYS A 50 -8.78 3.74 6.66
N PRO A 51 -7.70 3.32 7.34
CA PRO A 51 -7.29 3.94 8.59
C PRO A 51 -6.94 5.41 8.36
N LYS A 52 -7.27 6.26 9.34
CA LYS A 52 -6.95 7.68 9.30
C LYS A 52 -5.47 7.88 9.58
N GLU A 53 -4.83 8.75 8.82
CA GLU A 53 -3.44 9.13 9.07
C GLU A 53 -3.33 9.81 10.44
N PRO A 54 -2.34 9.44 11.27
CA PRO A 54 -2.11 10.12 12.55
C PRO A 54 -1.60 11.55 12.32
N SER A 55 -1.93 12.45 13.23
CA SER A 55 -1.42 13.82 13.16
C SER A 55 0.07 13.82 13.50
N GLY A 56 0.85 14.71 12.89
CA GLY A 56 2.28 14.86 13.21
C GLY A 56 2.53 15.10 14.70
N ASP A 57 1.59 15.76 15.37
CA ASP A 57 1.59 16.02 16.81
C ASP A 57 1.38 14.77 17.69
N ASP A 58 0.82 13.69 17.14
CA ASP A 58 0.73 12.39 17.82
C ASP A 58 2.09 11.67 17.87
N CYS A 59 3.07 12.13 17.08
CA CYS A 59 4.42 11.60 17.06
C CYS A 59 5.27 12.29 18.15
N CYS A 60 5.54 11.57 19.25
CA CYS A 60 6.34 12.07 20.36
C CYS A 60 7.84 12.30 20.01
N MET A 61 8.30 11.88 18.81
CA MET A 61 9.68 12.00 18.31
C MET A 61 10.80 11.48 19.25
N SER A 62 10.45 10.78 20.33
CA SER A 62 11.35 10.32 21.39
C SER A 62 11.57 8.80 21.38
N GLY A 63 11.05 8.09 20.37
CA GLY A 63 11.21 6.64 20.22
C GLY A 63 10.34 5.83 21.18
N CYS A 64 9.03 6.12 21.23
CA CYS A 64 8.09 5.33 22.01
C CYS A 64 8.07 3.86 21.57
N VAL A 65 7.92 2.93 22.52
CA VAL A 65 7.83 1.48 22.27
C VAL A 65 6.68 1.09 21.33
N ASN A 66 5.61 1.89 21.31
CA ASN A 66 4.49 1.75 20.38
C ASN A 66 4.40 3.03 19.55
N CYS A 67 5.12 3.08 18.43
CA CYS A 67 5.07 4.22 17.54
C CYS A 67 3.69 4.29 16.88
N VAL A 68 3.03 5.45 16.97
CA VAL A 68 1.75 5.69 16.31
C VAL A 68 1.82 5.44 14.80
N TRP A 69 2.95 5.76 14.17
CA TRP A 69 3.18 5.50 12.75
C TRP A 69 3.34 4.02 12.42
N ASP A 70 3.91 3.22 13.32
CA ASP A 70 4.04 1.77 13.11
C ASP A 70 2.67 1.10 13.23
N ILE A 71 1.85 1.49 14.22
CA ILE A 71 0.46 1.02 14.34
C ILE A 71 -0.34 1.40 13.09
N TYR A 72 -0.23 2.66 12.62
CA TYR A 72 -0.91 3.09 11.41
C TYR A 72 -0.47 2.29 10.18
N ARG A 73 0.83 2.00 10.04
CA ARG A 73 1.36 1.19 8.93
C ARG A 73 0.76 -0.21 8.94
N GLU A 74 0.73 -0.87 10.09
CA GLU A 74 0.14 -2.21 10.23
C GLU A 74 -1.36 -2.20 9.88
N GLU A 75 -2.13 -1.23 10.40
CA GLU A 75 -3.55 -1.07 10.08
C GLU A 75 -3.77 -0.77 8.58
N PHE A 76 -2.87 -0.01 7.96
CA PHE A 76 -2.94 0.35 6.54
C PHE A 76 -2.62 -0.83 5.63
N GLU A 77 -1.64 -1.66 5.99
CA GLU A 77 -1.30 -2.89 5.28
C GLU A 77 -2.45 -3.90 5.34
N GLU A 78 -3.06 -4.10 6.51
CA GLU A 78 -4.25 -4.94 6.68
C GLU A 78 -5.41 -4.46 5.79
N TRP A 79 -5.66 -3.15 5.78
CA TRP A 79 -6.66 -2.54 4.92
C TRP A 79 -6.37 -2.76 3.43
N LYS A 80 -5.11 -2.63 3.00
CA LYS A 80 -4.71 -2.81 1.60
C LYS A 80 -4.99 -4.23 1.14
N LEU A 81 -4.56 -5.24 1.91
CA LEU A 81 -4.76 -6.65 1.59
C LEU A 81 -6.26 -7.01 1.49
N ALA A 82 -7.06 -6.57 2.47
CA ALA A 82 -8.51 -6.80 2.46
C ALA A 82 -9.21 -6.07 1.29
N SER A 83 -8.74 -4.87 0.94
CA SER A 83 -9.28 -4.09 -0.18
C SER A 83 -8.94 -4.70 -1.53
N GLU A 84 -7.74 -5.26 -1.69
CA GLU A 84 -7.32 -5.96 -2.92
C GLU A 84 -8.17 -7.22 -3.12
N SER A 85 -8.31 -8.04 -2.08
CA SER A 85 -9.17 -9.24 -2.13
C SER A 85 -10.62 -8.92 -2.50
N ALA A 86 -11.19 -7.84 -1.95
CA ALA A 86 -12.55 -7.43 -2.31
C ALA A 86 -12.66 -6.87 -3.73
N LYS A 87 -11.63 -6.16 -4.22
CA LYS A 87 -11.59 -5.69 -5.63
C LYS A 87 -11.54 -6.85 -6.60
N GLU A 88 -10.77 -7.89 -6.30
CA GLU A 88 -10.69 -9.11 -7.12
C GLU A 88 -12.03 -9.86 -7.13
N ALA A 89 -12.64 -10.03 -5.96
CA ALA A 89 -13.98 -10.62 -5.85
C ALA A 89 -15.03 -9.82 -6.64
N LEU A 90 -14.95 -8.48 -6.60
CA LEU A 90 -15.80 -7.62 -7.41
C LEU A 90 -15.57 -7.82 -8.91
N LYS A 91 -14.32 -7.83 -9.37
CA LYS A 91 -13.99 -8.06 -10.80
C LYS A 91 -14.50 -9.42 -11.27
N ALA A 92 -14.30 -10.48 -10.48
CA ALA A 92 -14.80 -11.81 -10.78
C ALA A 92 -16.34 -11.85 -10.83
N SER A 93 -17.02 -11.11 -9.95
CA SER A 93 -18.49 -11.00 -10.00
C SER A 93 -18.99 -10.15 -11.18
N GLN A 94 -18.23 -9.13 -11.59
CA GLN A 94 -18.56 -8.27 -12.73
C GLN A 94 -18.43 -9.00 -14.07
N THR A 95 -17.39 -9.83 -14.26
CA THR A 95 -17.24 -10.64 -15.49
C THR A 95 -18.38 -11.65 -15.63
N VAL A 96 -18.83 -12.26 -14.54
CA VAL A 96 -20.01 -13.16 -14.53
C VAL A 96 -21.30 -12.40 -14.83
N ALA A 97 -21.50 -11.20 -14.28
CA ALA A 97 -22.68 -10.39 -14.54
C ALA A 97 -22.73 -9.79 -15.96
N GLN A 98 -21.58 -9.49 -16.57
CA GLN A 98 -21.51 -9.03 -17.96
C GLN A 98 -21.83 -10.15 -18.96
N GLY A 99 -21.50 -11.42 -18.66
CA GLY A 99 -21.90 -12.57 -19.47
C GLY A 99 -23.41 -12.87 -19.45
N GLN A 100 -24.16 -12.35 -18.46
CA GLN A 100 -25.60 -12.59 -18.31
C GLN A 100 -26.48 -11.54 -19.01
N ASN A 101 -25.94 -10.34 -19.27
CA ASN A 101 -26.66 -9.29 -20.03
C ASN A 101 -26.46 -9.39 -21.55
N ALA A 102 -25.56 -10.26 -22.03
CA ALA A 102 -25.42 -10.58 -23.46
C ALA A 102 -26.38 -11.69 -23.94
N ALA A 103 -27.06 -12.39 -23.03
CA ALA A 103 -27.94 -13.52 -23.34
C ALA A 103 -29.43 -13.12 -23.56
N GLN A 104 -29.76 -11.83 -23.52
CA GLN A 104 -31.09 -11.30 -23.88
C GLN A 104 -30.99 -10.53 -25.20
N GLY A 105 -30.59 -11.22 -26.26
CA GLY A 105 -30.51 -10.66 -27.61
C GLY A 105 -30.46 -11.78 -28.65
N ASP A 106 -31.66 -12.15 -29.12
CA ASP A 106 -31.96 -12.91 -30.34
C ASP A 106 -31.37 -14.32 -30.49
N ALA A 107 -32.24 -15.31 -30.29
CA ALA A 107 -32.02 -16.70 -30.65
C ALA A 107 -32.19 -16.88 -32.18
N ALA A 108 -31.10 -16.70 -32.93
CA ALA A 108 -30.99 -17.18 -34.30
C ALA A 108 -30.05 -18.39 -34.36
N VAL A 109 -30.69 -19.54 -34.56
CA VAL A 109 -30.11 -20.87 -34.83
C VAL A 109 -29.02 -20.86 -35.91
N VAL A 110 -27.86 -21.46 -35.62
CA VAL A 110 -27.06 -22.21 -36.59
C VAL A 110 -26.39 -23.38 -35.86
N GLN A 111 -26.83 -24.59 -36.18
CA GLN A 111 -26.09 -25.82 -35.92
C GLN A 111 -25.00 -25.94 -36.99
N GLY A 112 -23.75 -26.12 -36.57
CA GLY A 112 -22.62 -26.31 -37.47
C GLY A 112 -21.42 -26.93 -36.76
N VAL A 113 -21.13 -28.17 -37.14
CA VAL A 113 -19.99 -29.02 -36.78
C VAL A 113 -18.63 -28.30 -36.79
N GLY A 114 -17.76 -28.62 -35.81
CA GLY A 114 -16.35 -28.26 -35.87
C GLY A 114 -15.62 -28.37 -34.54
N SER A 115 -15.09 -29.57 -34.27
CA SER A 115 -14.00 -29.75 -33.31
C SER A 115 -12.81 -28.89 -33.75
N GLY A 116 -12.35 -28.00 -32.87
CA GLY A 116 -11.21 -27.13 -33.11
C GLY A 116 -10.73 -26.55 -31.79
N VAL A 117 -9.72 -27.18 -31.22
CA VAL A 117 -8.88 -26.59 -30.18
C VAL A 117 -8.21 -25.37 -30.81
N GLY A 118 -8.62 -24.16 -30.43
CA GLY A 118 -7.74 -22.99 -30.43
C GLY A 118 -7.33 -22.81 -28.97
N GLU A 119 -6.14 -23.23 -28.53
CA GLU A 119 -4.84 -22.81 -29.05
C GLU A 119 -4.80 -21.29 -29.26
N ALA A 120 -5.13 -20.54 -28.21
CA ALA A 120 -4.71 -19.15 -28.08
C ALA A 120 -3.23 -19.16 -27.64
N MET A 121 -2.34 -19.39 -28.60
CA MET A 121 -0.91 -19.14 -28.45
C MET A 121 -0.65 -17.63 -28.44
N SER A 122 0.25 -17.24 -27.53
CA SER A 122 1.30 -16.24 -27.73
C SER A 122 0.90 -14.78 -27.98
N MET A 123 1.13 -13.96 -26.94
CA MET A 123 2.02 -12.79 -27.04
C MET A 123 2.72 -12.60 -25.68
N ASP A 124 3.79 -13.37 -25.46
CA ASP A 124 4.90 -12.94 -24.60
C ASP A 124 5.91 -12.27 -25.53
N ASP A 125 6.01 -10.94 -25.49
CA ASP A 125 7.18 -10.20 -25.99
C ASP A 125 7.22 -8.81 -25.33
N ASP A 126 7.58 -8.77 -24.06
CA ASP A 126 8.26 -7.61 -23.48
C ASP A 126 9.63 -8.10 -22.97
N GLY A 127 10.44 -8.52 -23.95
CA GLY A 127 11.88 -8.67 -23.83
C GLY A 127 12.52 -7.32 -23.56
N GLY A 128 12.40 -6.84 -22.33
CA GLY A 128 13.10 -5.67 -21.79
C GLY A 128 14.58 -5.98 -21.54
N GLY A 129 15.31 -6.26 -22.63
CA GLY A 129 16.76 -6.29 -22.66
C GLY A 129 17.31 -4.86 -22.62
N SER A 130 17.67 -4.38 -21.44
CA SER A 130 18.80 -3.46 -21.30
C SER A 130 19.76 -4.07 -20.29
N GLU A 131 20.52 -5.02 -20.82
CA GLU A 131 21.80 -5.44 -20.30
C GLU A 131 22.67 -4.23 -19.91
N ALA A 132 23.31 -4.34 -18.75
CA ALA A 132 24.67 -3.88 -18.50
C ALA A 132 25.10 -2.53 -19.10
N LEU A 133 24.81 -1.43 -18.39
CA LEU A 133 25.61 -0.19 -18.45
C LEU A 133 26.28 0.09 -17.10
N TRP A 134 26.84 -0.96 -16.50
CA TRP A 134 27.67 -0.87 -15.28
C TRP A 134 29.11 -1.35 -15.48
N LEU A 135 29.57 -1.57 -16.71
CA LEU A 135 30.99 -1.83 -16.97
C LEU A 135 31.44 -1.22 -18.31
N GLY A 136 32.07 -0.05 -18.18
CA GLY A 136 33.23 0.35 -18.97
C GLY A 136 33.03 0.55 -20.48
N GLU A 137 32.85 1.81 -20.89
CA GLU A 137 33.11 2.20 -22.27
C GLU A 137 34.14 3.34 -22.31
N ASP A 138 35.41 2.92 -22.29
CA ASP A 138 36.53 3.67 -22.85
C ASP A 138 36.34 3.75 -24.39
N VAL A 139 35.47 4.66 -24.86
CA VAL A 139 35.48 5.09 -26.27
C VAL A 139 36.33 6.34 -26.38
N LYS A 140 37.56 6.08 -26.77
CA LYS A 140 38.56 7.04 -27.22
C LYS A 140 38.16 7.53 -28.61
N GLY A 141 37.59 8.73 -28.71
CA GLY A 141 37.29 9.41 -29.97
C GLY A 141 37.37 10.92 -29.76
N ALA A 142 38.41 11.53 -30.32
CA ALA A 142 38.78 12.92 -30.10
C ALA A 142 38.04 13.86 -31.06
N GLU A 143 37.33 14.85 -30.53
CA GLU A 143 37.18 16.20 -31.10
C GLU A 143 36.31 17.11 -30.22
N GLU A 144 36.85 18.29 -29.89
CA GLU A 144 36.15 19.53 -29.49
C GLU A 144 35.28 19.53 -28.21
N GLU A 145 35.97 19.62 -27.08
CA GLU A 145 35.81 20.63 -26.02
C GLU A 145 34.45 21.36 -25.91
N LYS A 146 33.40 20.64 -25.52
CA LYS A 146 32.39 21.22 -24.63
C LYS A 146 32.69 20.69 -23.25
N ASP A 147 33.05 21.58 -22.32
CA ASP A 147 33.09 21.26 -20.90
C ASP A 147 31.83 20.44 -20.57
N PRO A 148 31.92 19.13 -20.26
CA PRO A 148 30.74 18.33 -19.92
C PRO A 148 30.05 18.84 -18.63
N PHE A 149 30.70 19.80 -17.96
CA PHE A 149 30.23 20.50 -16.76
C PHE A 149 29.92 21.99 -17.03
N ALA A 150 29.68 22.38 -18.29
CA ALA A 150 29.28 23.74 -18.67
C ALA A 150 27.99 24.20 -17.96
N ASP A 151 27.06 23.27 -17.76
CA ASP A 151 25.78 23.49 -17.06
C ASP A 151 25.93 23.50 -15.51
N VAL A 152 27.06 23.03 -14.99
CA VAL A 152 27.31 22.94 -13.55
C VAL A 152 27.85 24.29 -13.04
N PRO A 153 27.27 24.84 -11.94
CA PRO A 153 27.74 26.10 -11.36
C PRO A 153 29.23 26.08 -11.04
N VAL A 154 29.90 27.21 -11.27
CA VAL A 154 31.36 27.37 -11.12
C VAL A 154 31.89 26.87 -9.76
N GLY A 155 31.12 27.01 -8.68
CA GLY A 155 31.50 26.53 -7.34
C GLY A 155 31.61 25.01 -7.23
N ILE A 156 30.70 24.25 -7.85
CA ILE A 156 30.75 22.79 -7.86
C ILE A 156 31.89 22.31 -8.77
N ARG A 157 32.16 23.01 -9.88
CA ARG A 157 33.28 22.70 -10.77
C ARG A 157 34.63 22.81 -10.06
N GLU A 158 34.85 23.88 -9.31
CA GLU A 158 36.06 24.07 -8.52
C GLU A 158 36.19 23.01 -7.42
N PHE A 159 35.08 22.68 -6.75
CA PHE A 159 35.05 21.60 -5.77
C PHE A 159 35.44 20.24 -6.37
N MET A 160 34.89 19.88 -7.53
CA MET A 160 35.25 18.64 -8.23
C MET A 160 36.72 18.62 -8.66
N ARG A 161 37.26 19.77 -9.07
CA ARG A 161 38.67 19.91 -9.43
C ARG A 161 39.58 19.69 -8.21
N THR A 162 39.24 20.28 -7.06
CA THR A 162 40.01 20.12 -5.82
C THR A 162 39.94 18.70 -5.28
N GLU A 163 38.74 18.10 -5.22
CA GLU A 163 38.57 16.72 -4.74
C GLU A 163 39.33 15.72 -5.62
N LYS A 164 39.28 15.90 -6.95
CA LYS A 164 40.03 15.07 -7.90
C LYS A 164 41.54 15.20 -7.70
N MET A 165 42.05 16.42 -7.45
CA MET A 165 43.47 16.62 -7.14
C MET A 165 43.89 15.97 -5.83
N LEU A 166 43.08 16.07 -4.77
CA LEU A 166 43.39 15.44 -3.47
C LEU A 166 43.40 13.90 -3.58
N LYS A 167 42.45 13.33 -4.31
CA LYS A 167 42.31 11.87 -4.47
C LYS A 167 43.40 11.23 -5.33
N GLN A 168 44.05 11.99 -6.21
CA GLN A 168 45.22 11.52 -6.98
C GLN A 168 46.52 11.59 -6.16
N ARG A 169 46.52 12.31 -5.04
CA ARG A 169 47.69 12.51 -4.17
C ARG A 169 47.67 11.64 -2.92
N GLN A 170 46.63 10.83 -2.71
CA GLN A 170 46.52 9.77 -1.70
C GLN A 170 46.68 8.41 -2.36
#